data_AF-A0A8H2WDE8-F1
#
_entry.id   AF-A0A8H2WDE8-F1
#
_cell.length_a   1.000
_cell.length_b   1.000
_cell.length_c   1.000
_cell.angle_alpha   90.00
_cell.angle_beta   90.00
_cell.angle_gamma   90.00
#
_symmetry.space_group_name_H-M   'P 1'
#
loop_
_entity.id
_entity.type
_entity.pdbx_description
1 polymer ?
#
loop_
_entity_poly.entity_id
_entity_poly.type
_entity_poly.pdbx_seq_one_letter_code
_entity_poly.pdbx_strand_id
1 'polypeptide(L)'
;MNPATLPFLLTLIAFVFLMLCTFTTPFNWNLYYLRADIAGGLHLGGWGWCIQGGTCTPKALGYEWNPQVIVWLTKMMVWYPIADFFVLFTLLALLPTLVSKNARIYPSPIFSLLSMLAAFFSLLAFAFMIALFAVARNRFRRDGYDAEFGPMPWISLVATILLIIVAFMGGCGRMFRGGKSPYVTYPSSTARQGEYH
;
A
#
# COMPACT_ATOMS: atom_id res chain seq x y z
N MET A 1 -15.08 -12.58 18.36
CA MET A 1 -13.98 -11.82 17.72
C MET A 1 -14.23 -10.35 17.96
N ASN A 2 -13.23 -9.58 18.42
CA ASN A 2 -13.37 -8.13 18.52
C ASN A 2 -13.59 -7.57 17.10
N PRO A 3 -14.54 -6.66 16.86
CA PRO A 3 -14.81 -6.12 15.53
C PRO A 3 -13.60 -5.41 14.89
N ALA A 4 -12.58 -5.06 15.69
CA ALA A 4 -11.32 -4.48 15.24
C ALA A 4 -10.28 -5.49 14.71
N THR A 5 -10.47 -6.81 14.90
CA THR A 5 -9.48 -7.81 14.44
C THR A 5 -9.44 -7.94 12.92
N LEU A 6 -10.59 -7.81 12.27
CA LEU A 6 -10.68 -7.91 10.80
C LEU A 6 -9.90 -6.80 10.09
N PRO A 7 -10.15 -5.50 10.35
CA PRO A 7 -9.38 -4.44 9.69
C PRO A 7 -7.88 -4.51 10.02
N PHE A 8 -7.51 -4.95 11.22
CA PHE A 8 -6.10 -5.14 11.57
C PHE A 8 -5.40 -6.24 10.76
N LEU A 9 -6.05 -7.39 10.57
CA LEU A 9 -5.47 -8.47 9.77
C LEU A 9 -5.33 -8.06 8.30
N LEU A 10 -6.35 -7.36 7.75
CA LEU A 10 -6.30 -6.88 6.37
C LEU A 10 -5.20 -5.84 6.16
N THR A 11 -5.01 -4.89 7.10
CA THR A 11 -3.91 -3.92 7.01
C THR A 11 -2.54 -4.58 7.16
N LEU A 12 -2.41 -5.57 8.04
CA LEU A 12 -1.16 -6.32 8.22
C LEU A 12 -0.77 -7.09 6.95
N ILE A 13 -1.73 -7.78 6.32
CA ILE A 13 -1.48 -8.49 5.05
C ILE A 13 -1.10 -7.50 3.95
N ALA A 14 -1.84 -6.39 3.82
CA ALA A 14 -1.55 -5.37 2.82
C ALA A 14 -0.16 -4.73 3.02
N PHE A 15 0.24 -4.49 4.28
CA PHE A 15 1.57 -3.99 4.64
C PHE A 15 2.67 -4.93 4.15
N VAL A 16 2.56 -6.23 4.44
CA VAL A 16 3.55 -7.22 3.97
C VAL A 16 3.66 -7.23 2.44
N PHE A 17 2.53 -7.13 1.73
CA PHE A 17 2.53 -7.12 0.26
C PHE A 17 3.14 -5.85 -0.33
N LEU A 18 2.91 -4.67 0.26
CA LEU A 18 3.56 -3.43 -0.16
C LEU A 18 5.06 -3.42 0.15
N MET A 19 5.45 -4.00 1.29
CA MET A 19 6.85 -4.23 1.62
C MET A 19 7.54 -5.11 0.57
N LEU A 20 6.91 -6.21 0.14
CA LEU A 20 7.43 -7.05 -0.93
C LEU A 20 7.56 -6.29 -2.26
N CYS A 21 6.61 -5.41 -2.57
CA CYS A 21 6.68 -4.54 -3.75
C CYS A 21 7.82 -3.50 -3.63
N THR A 22 8.14 -3.06 -2.42
CA THR A 22 9.29 -2.19 -2.17
C THR A 22 10.59 -2.98 -2.33
N PHE A 23 10.71 -4.18 -1.78
CA PHE A 23 11.94 -4.99 -1.85
C PHE A 23 11.93 -6.00 -3.01
N THR A 24 11.85 -5.50 -4.24
CA THR A 24 11.92 -6.31 -5.46
C THR A 24 13.35 -6.41 -6.01
N THR A 25 13.53 -7.02 -7.20
CA THR A 25 14.85 -7.09 -7.86
C THR A 25 15.59 -5.74 -7.83
N PRO A 26 16.89 -5.73 -7.46
CA PRO A 26 17.81 -6.86 -7.39
C PRO A 26 17.89 -7.63 -6.04
N PHE A 27 17.07 -7.33 -5.04
CA PHE A 27 17.17 -8.01 -3.73
C PHE A 27 16.78 -9.51 -3.79
N ASN A 28 15.72 -9.84 -4.53
CA ASN A 28 15.25 -11.20 -4.72
C ASN A 28 14.90 -11.43 -6.20
N TRP A 29 15.55 -12.42 -6.82
CA TRP A 29 15.42 -12.77 -8.24
C TRP A 29 14.04 -13.33 -8.60
N ASN A 30 13.28 -13.88 -7.64
CA ASN A 30 11.91 -14.36 -7.87
C ASN A 30 10.87 -13.23 -7.87
N LEU A 31 11.22 -12.05 -7.35
CA LEU A 31 10.31 -10.92 -7.18
C LEU A 31 10.54 -9.89 -8.29
N TYR A 32 9.99 -10.18 -9.48
CA TYR A 32 10.09 -9.32 -10.66
C TYR A 32 8.72 -8.84 -11.14
N TYR A 33 8.70 -7.68 -11.81
CA TYR A 33 7.48 -7.09 -12.38
C TYR A 33 7.26 -7.53 -13.82
N LEU A 34 8.33 -7.63 -14.59
CA LEU A 34 8.31 -8.05 -15.98
C LEU A 34 9.52 -8.94 -16.25
N ARG A 35 9.29 -10.03 -16.99
CA ARG A 35 10.32 -10.87 -17.57
C ARG A 35 10.34 -10.63 -19.07
N ALA A 36 11.52 -10.44 -19.64
CA ALA A 36 11.72 -10.36 -21.08
C ALA A 36 12.80 -11.37 -21.50
N ASP A 37 12.61 -12.05 -22.63
CA ASP A 37 13.60 -13.00 -23.16
C ASP A 37 14.72 -12.30 -23.94
N ILE A 38 15.41 -11.38 -23.27
CA ILE A 38 16.56 -10.66 -23.80
C ILE A 38 17.79 -11.09 -23.01
N ALA A 39 18.89 -11.34 -23.72
CA ALA A 39 20.18 -11.72 -23.14
C ALA A 39 20.10 -12.96 -22.22
N GLY A 40 19.22 -13.92 -22.53
CA GLY A 40 19.05 -15.16 -21.77
C GLY A 40 18.09 -15.09 -20.58
N GLY A 41 17.33 -13.99 -20.43
CA GLY A 41 16.28 -13.84 -19.43
C GLY A 41 16.49 -12.62 -18.54
N LEU A 42 15.88 -11.50 -18.94
CA LEU A 42 15.92 -10.22 -18.23
C LEU A 42 14.73 -10.13 -17.25
N HIS A 43 15.04 -9.91 -15.97
CA HIS A 43 14.07 -9.64 -14.93
C HIS A 43 14.12 -8.17 -14.54
N LEU A 44 13.02 -7.46 -14.77
CA LEU A 44 12.88 -6.05 -14.46
C LEU A 44 12.20 -5.87 -13.09
N GLY A 45 12.88 -5.11 -12.24
CA GLY A 45 12.49 -4.82 -10.88
C GLY A 45 12.16 -3.38 -10.63
N GLY A 46 11.95 -3.07 -9.35
CA GLY A 46 11.72 -1.71 -8.92
C GLY A 46 12.96 -0.85 -8.80
N TRP A 47 14.07 -1.47 -8.42
CA TRP A 47 15.32 -0.77 -8.09
C TRP A 47 16.46 -1.10 -9.05
N GLY A 48 16.18 -1.90 -10.06
CA GLY A 48 17.15 -2.35 -11.05
C GLY A 48 16.61 -3.49 -11.88
N TRP A 49 17.53 -4.12 -12.59
CA TRP A 49 17.28 -5.29 -13.41
C TRP A 49 18.40 -6.32 -13.20
N CYS A 50 18.05 -7.58 -13.43
CA CYS A 50 18.98 -8.71 -13.35
C CYS A 50 18.80 -9.60 -14.57
N ILE A 51 19.90 -10.14 -15.09
CA ILE A 51 19.89 -11.12 -16.16
C ILE A 51 20.17 -12.51 -15.55
N GLN A 52 19.56 -13.55 -16.11
CA GLN A 52 19.73 -14.95 -15.67
C GLN A 52 21.18 -15.48 -15.79
N GLY A 53 22.12 -14.68 -16.32
CA GLY A 53 23.57 -14.92 -16.37
C GLY A 53 24.39 -14.30 -15.22
N GLY A 54 23.75 -13.79 -14.16
CA GLY A 54 24.41 -13.32 -12.93
C GLY A 54 24.78 -11.83 -12.89
N THR A 55 24.58 -11.11 -13.99
CA THR A 55 24.79 -9.65 -14.04
C THR A 55 23.54 -8.91 -13.56
N CYS A 56 23.67 -8.21 -12.44
CA CYS A 56 22.64 -7.33 -11.89
C CYS A 56 23.14 -5.90 -11.83
N THR A 57 22.24 -4.95 -12.11
CA THR A 57 22.53 -3.52 -11.93
C THR A 57 22.61 -3.16 -10.44
N PRO A 58 23.50 -2.23 -10.04
CA PRO A 58 23.52 -1.70 -8.69
C PRO A 58 22.17 -1.08 -8.31
N LYS A 59 21.73 -1.30 -7.07
CA LYS A 59 20.48 -0.75 -6.53
C LYS A 59 20.41 0.77 -6.70
N ALA A 60 19.60 1.26 -7.64
CA ALA A 60 19.47 2.67 -7.93
C ALA A 60 18.03 3.02 -8.36
N LEU A 61 17.51 4.11 -7.80
CA LEU A 61 16.28 4.73 -8.29
C LEU A 61 16.55 5.37 -9.65
N GLY A 62 15.67 5.11 -10.62
CA GLY A 62 15.80 5.71 -11.95
C GLY A 62 16.80 4.99 -12.85
N TYR A 63 16.92 3.66 -12.76
CA TYR A 63 17.80 2.92 -13.67
C TYR A 63 17.38 3.06 -15.13
N GLU A 64 18.38 3.02 -16.01
CA GLU A 64 18.21 3.15 -17.45
C GLU A 64 18.22 1.78 -18.12
N TRP A 65 17.24 1.54 -18.98
CA TRP A 65 17.25 0.46 -19.96
C TRP A 65 16.67 1.01 -21.26
N ASN A 66 17.52 1.73 -21.99
CA ASN A 66 17.12 2.44 -23.21
C ASN A 66 16.98 1.47 -24.40
N PRO A 67 15.96 1.62 -25.24
CA PRO A 67 14.84 2.58 -25.18
C PRO A 67 13.59 2.09 -24.43
N GLN A 68 13.59 0.91 -23.80
CA GLN A 68 12.36 0.26 -23.34
C GLN A 68 11.83 0.77 -21.99
N VAL A 69 12.68 1.29 -21.11
CA VAL A 69 12.31 1.77 -19.77
C VAL A 69 12.48 3.29 -19.64
N ILE A 70 11.46 3.96 -19.08
CA ILE A 70 11.43 5.42 -18.91
C ILE A 70 11.93 5.78 -17.49
N VAL A 71 13.05 6.49 -17.40
CA VAL A 71 13.72 6.87 -16.14
C VAL A 71 12.83 7.68 -15.20
N TRP A 72 12.03 8.59 -15.74
CA TRP A 72 11.12 9.40 -14.92
C TRP A 72 10.07 8.54 -14.20
N LEU A 73 9.65 7.45 -14.84
CA LEU A 73 8.56 6.63 -14.36
C LEU A 73 9.05 5.57 -13.35
N THR A 74 10.31 5.13 -13.45
CA THR A 74 10.97 4.35 -12.39
C THR A 74 11.23 5.19 -11.13
N LYS A 75 11.47 6.51 -11.24
CA LYS A 75 11.54 7.40 -10.06
C LYS A 75 10.24 7.46 -9.27
N MET A 76 9.08 7.29 -9.93
CA MET A 76 7.77 7.27 -9.25
C MET A 76 7.58 6.02 -8.38
N MET A 77 8.44 5.02 -8.47
CA MET A 77 8.34 3.84 -7.59
C MET A 77 8.58 4.15 -6.11
N VAL A 78 9.12 5.33 -5.79
CA VAL A 78 9.22 5.83 -4.41
C VAL A 78 7.87 5.96 -3.71
N TRP A 79 6.75 5.97 -4.44
CA TRP A 79 5.41 5.98 -3.85
C TRP A 79 5.09 4.72 -3.03
N TYR A 80 5.72 3.56 -3.32
CA TYR A 80 5.53 2.35 -2.52
C TYR A 80 6.03 2.47 -1.08
N PRO A 81 7.31 2.82 -0.83
CA PRO A 81 7.78 3.00 0.54
C PRO A 81 7.04 4.12 1.25
N ILE A 82 6.65 5.20 0.56
CA ILE A 82 5.83 6.27 1.15
C ILE A 82 4.48 5.71 1.63
N ALA A 83 3.78 4.93 0.79
CA ALA A 83 2.53 4.29 1.17
C ALA A 83 2.72 3.33 2.35
N ASP A 84 3.82 2.57 2.37
CA ASP A 84 4.15 1.63 3.43
C ASP A 84 4.31 2.30 4.80
N PHE A 85 4.96 3.46 4.86
CA PHE A 85 5.03 4.27 6.08
C PHE A 85 3.63 4.65 6.59
N PHE A 86 2.73 5.12 5.71
CA PHE A 86 1.36 5.46 6.11
C PHE A 86 0.56 4.24 6.59
N VAL A 87 0.74 3.08 5.97
CA VAL A 87 0.10 1.83 6.40
C VAL A 87 0.62 1.40 7.77
N LEU A 88 1.93 1.53 8.01
CA LEU A 88 2.53 1.25 9.33
C LEU A 88 1.94 2.14 10.42
N PHE A 89 1.82 3.45 10.18
CA PHE A 89 1.17 4.37 11.12
C PHE A 89 -0.30 3.99 11.36
N THR A 90 -1.01 3.57 10.32
CA THR A 90 -2.40 3.09 10.41
C THR A 90 -2.49 1.83 11.29
N LEU A 91 -1.52 0.92 11.17
CA LEU A 91 -1.44 -0.31 11.97
C LEU A 91 -1.11 -0.02 13.43
N LEU A 92 -0.17 0.90 13.69
CA LEU A 92 0.15 1.37 15.05
C LEU A 92 -1.04 2.05 15.73
N ALA A 93 -1.87 2.78 14.98
CA ALA A 93 -3.09 3.39 15.51
C ALA A 93 -4.16 2.35 15.93
N LEU A 94 -4.16 1.16 15.31
CA LEU A 94 -5.07 0.05 15.64
C LEU A 94 -4.58 -0.82 16.81
N LEU A 95 -3.27 -0.85 17.07
CA LEU A 95 -2.66 -1.72 18.07
C LEU A 95 -3.19 -1.50 19.51
N PRO A 96 -3.37 -0.27 20.02
CA PRO A 96 -3.94 -0.02 21.35
C PRO A 96 -5.38 -0.53 21.48
N THR A 97 -6.15 -0.47 20.39
CA THR A 97 -7.56 -0.91 20.39
C THR A 97 -7.74 -2.42 20.49
N LEU A 98 -6.70 -3.19 20.13
CA LEU A 98 -6.68 -4.66 20.26
C LEU A 98 -6.28 -5.11 21.66
N VAL A 99 -5.35 -4.39 22.29
CA VAL A 99 -4.81 -4.74 23.62
C VAL A 99 -5.75 -4.29 24.75
N SER A 100 -6.43 -3.16 24.60
CA SER A 100 -7.38 -2.70 25.62
C SER A 100 -8.73 -3.42 25.48
N LYS A 101 -9.12 -4.22 26.48
CA LYS A 101 -10.48 -4.81 26.58
C LYS A 101 -11.58 -3.75 26.79
N ASN A 102 -11.22 -2.53 27.18
CA ASN A 102 -12.12 -1.39 27.35
C ASN A 102 -12.30 -0.62 26.03
N ALA A 103 -13.07 -1.21 25.12
CA ALA A 103 -13.38 -0.69 23.79
C ALA A 103 -14.33 0.53 23.81
N ARG A 104 -13.94 1.62 24.49
CA ARG A 104 -14.59 2.94 24.39
C ARG A 104 -13.65 4.00 23.82
N ILE A 105 -12.58 3.60 23.15
CA ILE A 105 -11.85 4.49 22.25
C ILE A 105 -12.43 4.22 20.86
N TYR A 106 -13.51 4.97 20.54
CA TYR A 106 -14.00 5.06 19.18
C TYR A 106 -12.82 5.34 18.25
N PRO A 107 -12.76 4.74 17.05
CA PRO A 107 -11.66 4.98 16.13
C PRO A 107 -11.58 6.48 15.89
N SER A 108 -10.45 7.08 16.23
CA SER A 108 -10.23 8.52 16.07
C SER A 108 -10.46 8.92 14.60
N PRO A 109 -10.93 10.15 14.31
CA PRO A 109 -11.02 10.64 12.93
C PRO A 109 -9.68 10.51 12.18
N ILE A 110 -8.58 10.55 12.93
CA ILE A 110 -7.20 10.31 12.47
C ILE A 110 -7.07 8.94 11.78
N PHE A 111 -7.61 7.84 12.34
CA PHE A 111 -7.56 6.53 11.70
C PHE A 111 -8.22 6.52 10.32
N SER A 112 -9.37 7.19 10.18
CA SER A 112 -10.09 7.29 8.91
C SER A 112 -9.26 8.04 7.87
N LEU A 113 -8.68 9.18 8.25
CA LEU A 113 -7.85 9.99 7.35
C LEU A 113 -6.59 9.22 6.91
N LEU A 114 -5.90 8.58 7.84
CA LEU A 114 -4.72 7.77 7.56
C LEU A 114 -5.05 6.60 6.61
N SER A 115 -6.17 5.91 6.82
CA SER A 115 -6.59 4.81 5.93
C SER A 115 -6.93 5.28 4.51
N MET A 116 -7.59 6.43 4.35
CA MET A 116 -7.89 7.01 3.05
C MET A 116 -6.62 7.46 2.33
N LEU A 117 -5.69 8.10 3.04
CA LEU A 117 -4.40 8.52 2.49
C LEU A 117 -3.57 7.31 2.05
N ALA A 118 -3.48 6.27 2.89
CA ALA A 118 -2.78 5.04 2.56
C ALA A 118 -3.37 4.36 1.30
N ALA A 119 -4.69 4.26 1.21
CA ALA A 119 -5.36 3.72 0.02
C ALA A 119 -5.11 4.57 -1.23
N PHE A 120 -5.13 5.90 -1.11
CA PHE A 120 -4.86 6.81 -2.21
C PHE A 120 -3.42 6.70 -2.72
N PHE A 121 -2.42 6.73 -1.83
CA PHE A 121 -1.01 6.57 -2.22
C PHE A 121 -0.72 5.18 -2.81
N SER A 122 -1.33 4.12 -2.26
CA SER A 122 -1.21 2.77 -2.81
C SER A 122 -1.81 2.66 -4.22
N LEU A 123 -3.00 3.24 -4.44
CA LEU A 123 -3.63 3.28 -5.77
C LEU A 123 -2.76 4.05 -6.77
N LEU A 124 -2.21 5.19 -6.35
CA LEU A 124 -1.33 6.00 -7.18
C LEU A 124 -0.04 5.24 -7.55
N ALA A 125 0.58 4.57 -6.59
CA ALA A 125 1.76 3.72 -6.82
C ALA A 125 1.45 2.60 -7.84
N PHE A 126 0.33 1.90 -7.67
CA PHE A 126 -0.10 0.85 -8.58
C PHE A 126 -0.37 1.36 -10.00
N ALA A 127 -1.01 2.53 -10.14
CA ALA A 127 -1.28 3.13 -11.44
C ALA A 127 0.01 3.47 -12.20
N PHE A 128 1.01 4.04 -11.53
CA PHE A 128 2.30 4.33 -12.17
C PHE A 128 3.05 3.06 -12.54
N MET A 129 2.97 2.01 -11.72
CA MET A 129 3.61 0.73 -12.02
C MET A 129 3.04 0.05 -13.24
N ILE A 130 1.71 -0.08 -13.30
CA ILE A 130 1.08 -0.75 -14.44
C ILE A 130 1.39 0.02 -15.72
N ALA A 131 1.40 1.36 -15.68
CA ALA A 131 1.80 2.18 -16.82
C ALA A 131 3.26 1.92 -17.24
N LEU A 132 4.19 1.86 -16.28
CA LEU A 132 5.60 1.59 -16.55
C LEU A 132 5.81 0.25 -17.23
N PHE A 133 5.31 -0.82 -16.62
CA PHE A 133 5.55 -2.17 -17.10
C PHE A 133 4.71 -2.51 -18.33
N ALA A 134 3.53 -1.90 -18.51
CA ALA A 134 2.76 -2.04 -19.75
C ALA A 134 3.48 -1.39 -20.93
N VAL A 135 4.02 -0.17 -20.75
CA VAL A 135 4.81 0.49 -21.81
C VAL A 135 6.08 -0.29 -22.11
N ALA A 136 6.81 -0.75 -21.08
CA ALA A 136 8.01 -1.56 -21.26
C ALA A 136 7.70 -2.86 -22.02
N ARG A 137 6.65 -3.59 -21.62
CA ARG A 137 6.20 -4.83 -22.29
C ARG A 137 5.86 -4.58 -23.76
N ASN A 138 5.13 -3.51 -24.05
CA ASN A 138 4.78 -3.17 -25.42
C ASN A 138 6.02 -2.83 -26.26
N ARG A 139 7.01 -2.16 -25.69
CA ARG A 139 8.28 -1.88 -26.37
C ARG A 139 9.07 -3.16 -26.66
N PHE A 140 9.20 -4.07 -25.68
CA PHE A 140 9.87 -5.35 -25.89
C PHE A 140 9.19 -6.21 -26.96
N ARG A 141 7.86 -6.26 -26.96
CA ARG A 141 7.10 -6.99 -27.99
C ARG A 141 7.25 -6.37 -29.38
N ARG A 142 7.37 -5.04 -29.47
CA ARG A 142 7.65 -4.35 -30.74
C ARG A 142 9.04 -4.67 -31.28
N ASP A 143 10.00 -4.93 -30.39
CA ASP A 143 11.37 -5.32 -30.75
C ASP A 143 11.49 -6.82 -31.08
N GLY A 144 10.39 -7.58 -31.04
CA GLY A 144 10.35 -9.01 -31.36
C GLY A 144 10.66 -9.95 -30.21
N TYR A 145 10.77 -9.44 -28.97
CA TYR A 145 11.05 -10.24 -27.78
C TYR A 145 9.77 -10.59 -27.02
N ASP A 146 9.73 -11.81 -26.49
CA ASP A 146 8.65 -12.22 -25.59
C ASP A 146 8.81 -11.59 -24.22
N ALA A 147 7.75 -10.89 -23.79
CA ALA A 147 7.69 -10.20 -22.51
C ALA A 147 6.40 -10.57 -21.74
N GLU A 148 6.59 -11.06 -20.53
CA GLU A 148 5.58 -11.60 -19.64
C GLU A 148 5.56 -10.87 -18.29
N PHE A 149 4.36 -10.69 -17.73
CA PHE A 149 4.24 -10.10 -16.40
C PHE A 149 4.69 -11.10 -15.33
N GLY A 150 5.44 -10.59 -14.36
CA GLY A 150 5.83 -11.36 -13.18
C GLY A 150 4.73 -11.41 -12.12
N PRO A 151 5.05 -11.97 -10.93
CA PRO A 151 4.12 -12.06 -9.82
C PRO A 151 3.84 -10.71 -9.13
N MET A 152 4.77 -9.75 -9.17
CA MET A 152 4.69 -8.52 -8.37
C MET A 152 3.49 -7.60 -8.71
N PRO A 153 3.09 -7.39 -9.98
CA PRO A 153 1.90 -6.61 -10.31
C PRO A 153 0.63 -7.17 -9.66
N TRP A 154 0.50 -8.50 -9.58
CA TRP A 154 -0.64 -9.17 -8.96
C TRP A 154 -0.66 -8.95 -7.44
N ILE A 155 0.49 -9.08 -6.78
CA ILE A 155 0.61 -8.81 -5.34
C ILE A 155 0.27 -7.35 -5.04
N SER A 156 0.76 -6.42 -5.85
CA SER A 156 0.42 -5.00 -5.70
C SER A 156 -1.07 -4.74 -5.90
N LEU A 157 -1.73 -5.44 -6.83
CA LEU A 157 -3.16 -5.32 -7.06
C LEU A 157 -3.96 -5.83 -5.86
N VAL A 158 -3.58 -6.97 -5.30
CA VAL A 158 -4.25 -7.49 -4.10
C VAL A 158 -4.07 -6.53 -2.93
N ALA A 159 -2.86 -5.99 -2.73
CA ALA A 159 -2.58 -5.03 -1.66
C ALA A 159 -3.45 -3.76 -1.77
N THR A 160 -3.61 -3.20 -2.98
CA THR A 160 -4.42 -1.99 -3.19
C THR A 160 -5.90 -2.25 -2.91
N ILE A 161 -6.44 -3.39 -3.35
CA ILE A 161 -7.83 -3.79 -3.07
C ILE A 161 -8.05 -3.94 -1.57
N LEU A 162 -7.13 -4.59 -0.85
CA LEU A 162 -7.24 -4.75 0.60
C LEU A 162 -7.27 -3.39 1.33
N LEU A 163 -6.41 -2.46 0.94
CA LEU A 163 -6.39 -1.10 1.53
C LEU A 163 -7.64 -0.30 1.20
N ILE A 164 -8.19 -0.46 -0.01
CA ILE A 164 -9.46 0.16 -0.40
C ILE A 164 -10.59 -0.36 0.51
N ILE A 165 -10.68 -1.68 0.72
CA ILE A 165 -11.68 -2.28 1.62
C ILE A 165 -11.54 -1.71 3.03
N VAL A 166 -10.32 -1.62 3.57
CA VAL A 166 -10.06 -1.05 4.89
C VAL A 166 -10.48 0.43 4.95
N ALA A 167 -10.18 1.22 3.92
CA ALA A 167 -10.58 2.63 3.84
C ALA A 167 -12.11 2.78 3.81
N PHE A 168 -12.83 1.90 3.11
CA PHE A 168 -14.30 1.87 3.13
C PHE A 168 -14.85 1.52 4.52
N MET A 169 -14.26 0.54 5.21
CA MET A 169 -14.65 0.16 6.57
C MET A 169 -14.40 1.28 7.58
N GLY A 170 -13.27 1.99 7.48
CA GLY A 170 -12.87 3.04 8.42
C GLY A 170 -13.51 4.41 8.14
N GLY A 171 -13.75 4.73 6.86
CA GLY A 171 -14.13 6.06 6.39
C GLY A 171 -15.57 6.22 5.91
N CYS A 172 -16.07 5.35 5.03
CA CYS A 172 -17.45 5.46 4.53
C CYS A 172 -18.49 5.12 5.61
N GLY A 173 -18.17 4.22 6.56
CA GLY A 173 -19.03 3.92 7.71
C GLY A 173 -19.32 5.12 8.63
N ARG A 174 -18.56 6.22 8.53
CA ARG A 174 -18.79 7.48 9.25
C ARG A 174 -19.41 8.58 8.40
N MET A 175 -19.11 8.64 7.10
CA MET A 175 -19.71 9.65 6.20
C MET A 175 -21.20 9.41 5.94
N PHE A 176 -21.65 8.14 5.88
CA PHE A 176 -23.07 7.82 5.66
C PHE A 176 -23.88 7.64 6.96
N ARG A 177 -23.23 7.64 8.14
CA ARG A 177 -23.91 7.70 9.44
C ARG A 177 -24.09 9.17 9.82
N GLY A 178 -25.16 9.77 9.32
CA GLY A 178 -25.48 11.18 9.52
C GLY A 178 -25.36 11.66 10.97
N GLY A 179 -24.70 12.81 11.14
CA GLY A 179 -25.03 13.86 12.10
C GLY A 179 -24.95 13.62 13.61
N LYS A 180 -24.67 12.42 14.12
CA LYS A 180 -24.53 12.21 15.57
C LYS A 180 -23.06 12.04 15.94
N SER A 181 -22.39 13.16 16.19
CA SER A 181 -21.05 13.21 16.80
C SER A 181 -21.05 12.47 18.15
N PRO A 182 -20.29 11.37 18.32
CA PRO A 182 -20.16 10.69 19.62
C PRO A 182 -19.13 11.35 20.54
N TYR A 183 -18.41 12.39 20.07
CA TYR A 183 -17.25 12.94 20.77
C TYR A 183 -17.58 14.02 21.80
N VAL A 184 -18.86 14.36 21.96
CA VAL A 184 -19.31 15.29 23.01
C VAL A 184 -20.12 14.50 24.04
N THR A 185 -19.43 13.74 24.87
CA THR A 185 -20.00 13.44 26.19
C THR A 185 -19.81 14.70 27.00
N TYR A 186 -20.83 15.55 27.08
CA TYR A 186 -20.86 16.59 28.12
C TYR A 186 -20.67 15.87 29.46
N PRO A 187 -19.79 16.33 30.36
CA PRO A 187 -19.87 15.88 31.74
C PRO A 187 -21.30 16.15 32.20
N SER A 188 -22.02 15.09 32.57
CA SER A 188 -23.32 15.23 33.19
C SER A 188 -23.14 16.13 34.40
N SER A 189 -23.78 17.29 34.39
CA SER A 189 -23.87 18.19 35.53
C SER A 189 -24.74 17.55 36.62
N THR A 190 -24.24 16.49 37.25
CA THR A 190 -24.72 15.98 38.53
C THR A 190 -24.08 16.82 39.64
N ALA A 191 -24.49 18.08 39.75
CA ALA A 191 -24.12 18.95 40.86
C ALA A 191 -25.02 20.20 40.94
N ARG A 192 -26.27 20.03 41.41
CA ARG A 192 -27.02 20.96 42.29
C ARG A 192 -28.50 20.59 42.32
N GLN A 193 -28.86 19.65 43.18
CA GLN A 193 -30.22 19.57 43.71
C GLN A 193 -30.18 18.93 45.10
N GLY A 194 -29.60 19.66 46.03
CA GLY A 194 -29.59 19.39 47.46
C GLY A 194 -29.37 20.75 48.14
N GLU A 195 -30.19 21.05 49.13
CA GLU A 195 -30.34 22.34 49.83
C GLU A 195 -31.29 23.31 49.11
N TYR A 196 -32.56 23.36 49.53
CA TYR A 196 -33.05 24.40 50.44
C TYR A 196 -34.22 23.82 51.26
N HIS A 197 -34.11 24.07 52.57
CA HIS A 197 -35.13 23.94 53.59
C HIS A 197 -36.35 24.82 53.29
#